data_AF-A0A167B4I9-F1
#
_entry.id   AF-A0A167B4I9-F1
#
_cell.length_a   1.000
_cell.length_b   1.000
_cell.length_c   1.000
_cell.angle_alpha   90.00
_cell.angle_beta   90.00
_cell.angle_gamma   90.00
#
_symmetry.space_group_name_H-M   'P 1'
#
loop_
_entity.id
_entity.type
_entity.pdbx_description
1 polymer ?
#
loop_
_entity_poly.entity_id
_entity_poly.type
_entity_poly.pdbx_seq_one_letter_code
_entity_poly.pdbx_strand_id
1 'polypeptide(L)'
;MLGATWGQEAIPEEIAAASKKLVEQVQPWREASPGAAAYLNEADINEPNLQQAYCGSTTIICTSSSKSTTLWGVLCATTAVGSEHWYIMDQIDYYLTQNGRLCPK
;
A
#
# COMPACT_ATOMS: atom_id res chain seq x y z
N MET A 1 1.19 16.07 -10.78
CA MET A 1 1.10 14.90 -9.90
C MET A 1 -0.35 14.45 -9.89
N LEU A 2 -0.64 13.19 -10.23
CA LEU A 2 -1.98 12.63 -10.13
C LEU A 2 -2.15 12.09 -8.70
N GLY A 3 -3.26 12.41 -8.05
CA GLY A 3 -3.51 12.03 -6.67
C GLY A 3 -5.00 12.08 -6.35
N ALA A 4 -5.40 11.35 -5.31
CA ALA A 4 -6.74 11.43 -4.74
C ALA A 4 -6.86 12.75 -3.99
N THR A 5 -7.97 13.45 -4.19
CA THR A 5 -8.25 14.73 -3.54
C THR A 5 -9.66 14.72 -2.97
N TRP A 6 -9.83 15.37 -1.82
CA TRP A 6 -11.11 15.53 -1.13
C TRP A 6 -11.10 16.84 -0.34
N GLY A 7 -12.28 17.30 0.08
CA GLY A 7 -12.45 18.52 0.86
C GLY A 7 -12.08 18.35 2.34
N GLN A 8 -11.90 19.46 3.05
CA GLN A 8 -11.53 19.43 4.48
C GLN A 8 -12.61 18.80 5.37
N GLU A 9 -13.88 18.86 4.96
CA GLU A 9 -15.02 18.30 5.68
C GLU A 9 -15.50 16.96 5.09
N ALA A 10 -14.67 16.31 4.25
CA ALA A 10 -15.05 15.06 3.59
C ALA A 10 -15.31 13.93 4.60
N ILE A 11 -16.35 13.15 4.34
CA ILE A 11 -16.67 11.96 5.14
C ILE A 11 -15.85 10.75 4.66
N PRO A 12 -15.68 9.70 5.49
CA PRO A 12 -14.85 8.54 5.13
C PRO A 12 -15.22 7.89 3.79
N GLU A 13 -16.50 7.84 3.44
CA GLU A 13 -17.00 7.29 2.19
C GLU A 13 -16.55 8.10 0.97
N GLU A 14 -16.47 9.44 1.09
CA GLU A 14 -15.99 10.31 0.02
C GLU A 14 -14.47 10.16 -0.18
N ILE A 15 -13.73 10.01 0.91
CA ILE A 15 -12.27 9.76 0.87
C ILE A 15 -12.01 8.40 0.20
N ALA A 16 -12.72 7.35 0.62
CA ALA A 16 -12.62 6.02 0.03
C ALA A 16 -12.96 6.04 -1.48
N ALA A 17 -14.01 6.76 -1.88
CA ALA A 17 -14.38 6.91 -3.28
C ALA A 17 -13.30 7.63 -4.10
N ALA A 18 -12.68 8.69 -3.54
CA ALA A 18 -11.59 9.40 -4.18
C ALA A 18 -10.35 8.51 -4.36
N SER A 19 -9.98 7.74 -3.34
CA SER A 19 -8.88 6.77 -3.41
C SER A 19 -9.15 5.67 -4.43
N LYS A 20 -10.36 5.09 -4.44
CA LYS A 20 -10.74 4.09 -5.45
C LYS A 20 -10.64 4.66 -6.87
N LYS A 21 -11.15 5.88 -7.08
CA LYS A 21 -11.06 6.57 -8.36
C LYS A 21 -9.62 6.79 -8.79
N LEU A 22 -8.72 7.12 -7.86
CA LEU A 22 -7.29 7.22 -8.18
C LEU A 22 -6.76 5.88 -8.72
N VAL A 23 -7.00 4.76 -8.02
CA VAL A 23 -6.56 3.41 -8.46
C VAL A 23 -7.00 3.11 -9.90
N GLU A 24 -8.25 3.45 -10.24
CA GLU A 24 -8.81 3.31 -11.59
C GLU A 24 -8.12 4.25 -12.61
N GLN A 25 -7.86 5.51 -12.22
CA GLN A 25 -7.20 6.49 -13.08
C GLN A 25 -5.72 6.19 -13.36
N VAL A 26 -5.02 5.51 -12.44
CA VAL A 26 -3.61 5.12 -12.65
C VAL A 26 -3.50 3.83 -13.48
N GLN A 27 -4.58 3.08 -13.65
CA GLN A 27 -4.58 1.80 -14.36
C GLN A 27 -3.97 1.87 -15.78
N PRO A 28 -4.30 2.87 -16.63
CA PRO A 28 -3.67 3.00 -17.94
C PRO A 28 -2.15 3.17 -17.90
N TRP A 29 -1.59 3.73 -16.83
CA TRP A 29 -0.14 3.87 -16.67
C TRP A 29 0.50 2.51 -16.38
N ARG A 30 -0.13 1.67 -15.54
CA ARG A 30 0.32 0.30 -15.29
C ARG A 30 0.33 -0.53 -16.58
N GLU A 31 -0.68 -0.34 -17.42
CA GLU A 31 -0.83 -1.02 -18.71
C GLU A 31 0.18 -0.51 -19.75
N ALA A 32 0.50 0.78 -19.73
CA ALA A 32 1.49 1.37 -20.63
C ALA A 32 2.93 0.95 -20.30
N SER A 33 3.23 0.59 -19.05
CA SER A 33 4.56 0.17 -18.60
C SER A 33 4.54 -1.12 -17.75
N PRO A 34 4.18 -2.28 -18.35
CA PRO A 34 4.16 -3.55 -17.62
C PRO A 34 5.52 -3.88 -17.00
N GLY A 35 5.54 -4.22 -15.71
CA GLY A 35 6.75 -4.55 -14.96
C GLY A 35 7.55 -3.34 -14.47
N ALA A 36 7.11 -2.12 -14.76
CA ALA A 36 7.64 -0.92 -14.11
C ALA A 36 7.31 -0.89 -12.61
N ALA A 37 8.03 -0.04 -11.88
CA ALA A 37 7.85 0.17 -10.45
C ALA A 37 7.11 1.48 -10.17
N ALA A 38 6.52 1.56 -8.98
CA ALA A 38 5.97 2.76 -8.39
C ALA A 38 6.92 3.30 -7.31
N TYR A 39 6.97 4.63 -7.17
CA TYR A 39 7.82 5.25 -6.17
C TYR A 39 7.18 5.16 -4.78
N LEU A 40 7.69 4.25 -3.94
CA LEU A 40 7.12 3.89 -2.63
C LEU A 40 6.73 5.10 -1.76
N ASN A 41 7.53 6.17 -1.73
CA ASN A 41 7.27 7.32 -0.85
C ASN A 41 6.12 8.22 -1.32
N GLU A 42 5.66 8.08 -2.56
CA GLU A 42 4.58 8.88 -3.16
C GLU A 42 3.54 8.00 -3.88
N ALA A 43 3.47 6.72 -3.53
CA ALA A 43 2.56 5.78 -4.14
C ALA A 43 1.25 5.65 -3.36
N ASP A 44 0.21 5.17 -4.05
CA ASP A 44 -1.08 4.88 -3.43
C ASP A 44 -0.95 3.67 -2.49
N ILE A 45 -1.49 3.78 -1.28
CA ILE A 45 -1.52 2.68 -0.31
C ILE A 45 -2.31 1.46 -0.83
N ASN A 46 -3.19 1.67 -1.81
CA ASN A 46 -4.00 0.67 -2.49
C ASN A 46 -3.36 0.14 -3.79
N GLU A 47 -2.09 0.46 -4.07
CA GLU A 47 -1.41 -0.03 -5.27
C GLU A 47 -1.44 -1.57 -5.33
N PRO A 48 -1.94 -2.18 -6.42
CA PRO A 48 -1.97 -3.63 -6.53
C PRO A 48 -0.54 -4.20 -6.61
N ASN A 49 -0.38 -5.43 -6.13
CA ASN A 49 0.92 -6.15 -6.19
C ASN A 49 2.09 -5.36 -5.57
N LEU A 50 1.86 -4.70 -4.42
CA LEU A 50 2.80 -3.83 -3.69
C LEU A 50 4.26 -4.33 -3.69
N GLN A 51 4.49 -5.62 -3.45
CA GLN A 51 5.84 -6.20 -3.44
C GLN A 51 6.55 -6.02 -4.78
N GLN A 52 5.90 -6.36 -5.89
CA GLN A 52 6.46 -6.14 -7.22
C GLN A 52 6.52 -4.65 -7.55
N ALA A 53 5.46 -3.90 -7.23
CA ALA A 53 5.37 -2.48 -7.54
C ALA A 53 6.49 -1.67 -6.87
N TYR A 54 6.88 -2.00 -5.63
CA TYR A 54 7.85 -1.22 -4.86
C TYR A 54 9.24 -1.84 -4.77
N CYS A 55 9.33 -3.17 -4.74
CA CYS A 55 10.61 -3.87 -4.54
C CYS A 55 11.07 -4.65 -5.78
N GLY A 56 10.23 -4.77 -6.81
CA GLY A 56 10.54 -5.47 -8.07
C GLY A 56 10.99 -6.92 -7.85
N SER A 57 11.81 -7.43 -8.77
CA SER A 57 12.39 -8.79 -8.69
C SER A 57 13.34 -8.99 -7.50
N THR A 58 13.73 -7.91 -6.81
CA THR A 58 14.62 -7.93 -5.63
C THR A 58 13.87 -8.29 -4.34
N THR A 59 12.54 -8.52 -4.42
CA THR A 59 11.67 -8.86 -3.29
C THR A 59 12.27 -9.97 -2.40
N ILE A 60 12.83 -11.05 -2.99
CA ILE A 60 13.44 -12.15 -2.23
C ILE A 60 14.60 -11.67 -1.32
N ILE A 61 15.39 -10.70 -1.78
CA ILE A 61 16.54 -10.17 -1.01
C ILE A 61 16.03 -9.26 0.10
N CYS A 62 15.08 -8.38 -0.18
CA CYS A 62 14.50 -7.50 0.83
C CYS A 62 13.77 -8.30 1.93
N THR A 63 12.99 -9.31 1.56
CA THR A 63 12.28 -10.15 2.54
C THR A 63 13.25 -11.00 3.38
N SER A 64 14.35 -11.49 2.80
CA SER A 64 15.34 -12.29 3.55
C SER A 64 16.19 -11.44 4.50
N SER A 65 16.64 -10.25 4.09
CA SER A 65 17.33 -9.29 4.98
C SER A 65 16.41 -8.70 6.04
N SER A 66 15.12 -8.49 5.73
CA SER A 66 14.13 -8.07 6.72
C SER A 66 13.93 -9.14 7.79
N LYS A 67 13.80 -10.41 7.41
CA LYS A 67 13.66 -11.54 8.36
C LYS A 67 14.87 -11.71 9.29
N SER A 68 16.09 -11.46 8.81
CA SER A 68 17.29 -11.56 9.65
C SER A 68 17.44 -10.42 10.65
N THR A 69 16.86 -9.25 10.35
CA THR A 69 17.10 -8.00 11.10
C THR A 69 15.90 -7.63 11.99
N THR A 70 14.69 -7.86 11.52
CA THR A 70 13.44 -7.60 12.26
C THR A 70 13.07 -8.86 13.05
N LEU A 71 13.83 -9.12 14.11
CA LEU A 71 13.49 -10.18 15.08
C LEU A 71 12.02 -9.94 15.50
N TRP A 72 11.12 -10.86 15.12
CA TRP A 72 9.70 -10.89 15.49
C TRP A 72 8.73 -9.91 14.79
N GLY A 73 9.15 -9.19 13.74
CA GLY A 73 8.24 -8.28 13.02
C GLY A 73 7.75 -7.08 13.86
N VAL A 74 8.53 -6.67 14.85
CA VAL A 74 8.23 -5.53 15.75
C VAL A 74 8.13 -4.21 14.98
N LEU A 75 8.92 -4.04 13.93
CA LEU A 75 8.87 -2.88 13.05
C LEU A 75 7.88 -3.17 11.91
N CYS A 76 6.66 -2.65 12.05
CA CYS A 76 5.61 -2.78 11.05
C CYS A 76 5.22 -1.39 10.54
N ALA A 77 5.14 -1.26 9.22
CA ALA A 77 4.54 -0.12 8.54
C ALA A 77 3.71 -0.65 7.37
N THR A 78 2.61 0.02 7.07
CA THR A 78 1.77 -0.32 5.92
C THR A 78 2.61 -0.22 4.64
N THR A 79 2.44 -1.17 3.72
CA THR A 79 3.18 -1.33 2.46
C THR A 79 4.70 -1.53 2.57
N ALA A 80 5.27 -1.63 3.78
CA ALA A 80 6.68 -1.97 3.95
C ALA A 80 6.93 -3.46 3.69
N VAL A 81 8.19 -3.82 3.43
CA VAL A 81 8.61 -5.22 3.28
C VAL A 81 8.29 -5.99 4.58
N GLY A 82 7.55 -7.10 4.47
CA GLY A 82 7.11 -7.89 5.62
C GLY A 82 5.74 -7.49 6.16
N SER A 83 5.13 -6.40 5.66
CA SER A 83 3.76 -6.01 6.02
C SER A 83 2.71 -7.02 5.57
N GLU A 84 3.05 -7.91 4.62
CA GLU A 84 2.20 -9.02 4.20
C GLU A 84 1.88 -10.01 5.33
N HIS A 85 2.65 -10.03 6.42
CA HIS A 85 2.42 -10.90 7.58
C HIS A 85 1.40 -10.34 8.57
N TRP A 86 0.90 -9.13 8.35
CA TRP A 86 -0.02 -8.44 9.25
C TRP A 86 -1.25 -7.93 8.50
N TYR A 87 -2.33 -7.74 9.23
CA TYR A 87 -3.49 -6.99 8.78
C TYR A 87 -4.01 -6.10 9.91
N ILE A 88 -4.69 -5.02 9.54
CA ILE A 88 -5.36 -4.13 10.48
C ILE A 88 -6.85 -4.45 10.41
N MET A 89 -7.51 -4.58 11.57
CA MET A 89 -8.95 -4.81 11.64
C MET A 89 -9.77 -3.57 11.27
N ASP A 90 -11.04 -3.77 10.97
CA ASP A 90 -12.05 -2.71 10.80
C ASP A 90 -11.63 -1.60 9.81
N GLN A 91 -10.94 -1.99 8.73
CA GLN A 91 -10.55 -1.07 7.67
C GLN A 91 -11.72 -0.78 6.73
N ILE A 92 -11.76 0.45 6.22
CA ILE A 92 -12.69 0.85 5.16
C ILE A 92 -12.00 0.55 3.84
N ASP A 93 -12.70 -0.11 2.92
CA ASP A 93 -12.16 -0.41 1.59
C ASP A 93 -11.69 0.88 0.90
N TYR A 94 -10.48 0.84 0.32
CA TYR A 94 -9.79 1.97 -0.31
C TYR A 94 -9.41 3.13 0.63
N TYR A 95 -9.75 3.06 1.91
CA TYR A 95 -9.35 4.02 2.93
C TYR A 95 -8.78 3.34 4.17
N LEU A 96 -7.50 2.98 4.08
CA LEU A 96 -6.75 2.33 5.15
C LEU A 96 -6.40 3.32 6.27
N THR A 97 -7.32 3.46 7.23
CA THR A 97 -7.23 4.43 8.33
C THR A 97 -6.20 4.07 9.41
N GLN A 98 -5.75 2.81 9.46
CA GLN A 98 -4.84 2.28 10.50
C GLN A 98 -5.34 2.43 11.95
N ASN A 99 -6.65 2.68 12.14
CA ASN A 99 -7.26 2.85 13.47
C ASN A 99 -7.55 1.53 14.18
N GLY A 100 -7.58 0.41 13.46
CA GLY A 100 -7.90 -0.91 14.01
C GLY A 100 -6.72 -1.60 14.69
N ARG A 101 -6.99 -2.75 15.30
CA ARG A 101 -5.94 -3.59 15.88
C ARG A 101 -5.07 -4.20 14.78
N LEU A 102 -3.75 -4.12 14.93
CA LEU A 102 -2.79 -4.87 14.13
C LEU A 102 -2.76 -6.33 14.59
N CYS A 103 -3.03 -7.26 13.68
CA CYS A 103 -3.11 -8.69 13.92
C CYS A 103 -2.21 -9.45 12.92
N PRO A 104 -1.58 -10.56 13.33
CA PRO A 104 -0.86 -11.43 12.39
C PRO A 104 -1.86 -12.08 11.43
N LYS A 105 -1.49 -12.18 10.15
CA LYS A 105 -2.24 -12.94 9.15
C LYS A 105 -2.01 -14.44 9.30
#